data_AF-A0A497RKB5-F1
#
_entry.id   AF-A0A497RKB5-F1
#
_cell.length_a   1.000
_cell.length_b   1.000
_cell.length_c   1.000
_cell.angle_alpha   90.00
_cell.angle_beta   90.00
_cell.angle_gamma   90.00
#
_symmetry.space_group_name_H-M   'P 1'
#
loop_
_entity.id
_entity.type
_entity.pdbx_description
1 polymer ?
#
loop_
_entity_poly.entity_id
_entity_poly.type
_entity_poly.pdbx_seq_one_letter_code
_entity_poly.pdbx_strand_id
1 'polypeptide(L)'
;MIILTLYILIVYLLPLIRVYGIDQAFQASFSIPLSNLDPKVPIWLTIVNFIIPIFGYLVYYLSSIIVELKKKHKKYDYALYKFKLSVNWLFLISALVFASIFWIEYLLSIPEGKAAVKIILYVFTIIFLGLTLVLWLIFYVIERKFIKQTRNEIINSKTREFRSKLPYLGVSTKSGKTEGYLWNLFDSKTLILKTLEKSYIYIPWNEISWIEVVERFKSRRNVTTRNKRRKKR
;
A
#
# COMPACT_ATOMS: atom_id res chain seq x y z
N MET A 1 1.30 18.98 2.28
CA MET A 1 0.09 19.77 1.96
C MET A 1 0.38 20.86 0.95
N ILE A 2 1.36 21.75 1.17
CA ILE A 2 1.67 22.88 0.25
C ILE A 2 1.79 22.46 -1.23
N ILE A 3 2.52 21.37 -1.53
CA ILE A 3 2.66 20.84 -2.90
C ILE A 3 1.32 20.39 -3.48
N LEU A 4 0.45 19.76 -2.67
CA LEU A 4 -0.88 19.32 -3.07
C LEU A 4 -1.80 20.52 -3.35
N THR A 5 -1.70 21.58 -2.56
CA THR A 5 -2.48 22.80 -2.72
C THR A 5 -2.06 23.58 -3.98
N LEU A 6 -0.74 23.75 -4.18
CA LEU A 6 -0.19 24.34 -5.41
C LEU A 6 -0.59 23.52 -6.64
N TYR A 7 -0.62 22.20 -6.50
CA TYR A 7 -1.06 21.31 -7.54
C TYR A 7 -2.53 21.54 -7.91
N ILE A 8 -3.45 21.56 -6.94
CA ILE A 8 -4.89 21.80 -7.20
C ILE A 8 -5.08 23.15 -7.90
N LEU A 9 -4.32 24.16 -7.46
CA LEU A 9 -4.33 25.48 -8.06
C LEU A 9 -3.86 25.46 -9.52
N ILE A 10 -2.76 24.78 -9.83
CA ILE A 10 -2.23 24.66 -11.19
C ILE A 10 -3.20 23.91 -12.11
N VAL A 11 -3.81 22.83 -11.62
CA VAL A 11 -4.82 22.04 -12.35
C VAL A 11 -6.04 22.88 -12.71
N TYR A 12 -6.46 23.75 -11.80
CA TYR A 12 -7.59 24.65 -12.02
C TYR A 12 -7.24 25.82 -12.95
N LEU A 13 -6.02 26.36 -12.85
CA LEU A 13 -5.58 27.51 -13.64
C LEU A 13 -5.18 27.15 -15.07
N LEU A 14 -4.66 25.95 -15.34
CA LEU A 14 -4.20 25.54 -16.68
C LEU A 14 -5.27 25.67 -17.77
N PRO A 15 -6.51 25.18 -17.56
CA PRO A 15 -7.62 25.37 -18.50
C PRO A 15 -7.97 26.83 -18.75
N LEU A 16 -7.98 27.65 -17.69
CA LEU A 16 -8.25 29.09 -17.80
C LEU A 16 -7.14 29.81 -18.56
N ILE A 17 -5.87 29.51 -18.28
CA ILE A 17 -4.71 30.03 -19.00
C ILE A 17 -4.76 29.62 -20.48
N ARG A 18 -5.20 28.40 -20.78
CA ARG A 18 -5.28 27.93 -22.16
C ARG A 18 -6.35 28.66 -22.98
N VAL A 19 -7.46 29.03 -22.35
CA VAL A 19 -8.59 29.67 -23.04
C VAL A 19 -8.47 31.19 -23.07
N TYR A 20 -8.06 31.80 -21.95
CA TYR A 20 -8.04 33.26 -21.77
C TYR A 20 -6.62 33.87 -21.79
N GLY A 21 -5.56 33.05 -21.77
CA GLY A 21 -4.18 33.54 -21.62
C GLY A 21 -3.79 33.78 -20.15
N ILE A 22 -2.49 33.90 -19.87
CA ILE A 22 -1.95 34.05 -18.51
C ILE A 22 -2.49 35.30 -17.81
N ASP A 23 -2.53 36.42 -18.54
CA ASP A 23 -2.86 37.74 -17.97
C ASP A 23 -4.32 37.84 -17.52
N GLN A 24 -5.22 37.12 -18.20
CA GLN A 24 -6.66 37.16 -17.93
C GLN A 24 -7.14 35.96 -17.10
N ALA A 25 -6.38 34.87 -17.03
CA ALA A 25 -6.81 33.65 -16.32
C ALA A 25 -7.10 33.88 -14.84
N PHE A 26 -6.26 34.69 -14.17
CA PHE A 26 -6.45 34.98 -12.75
C PHE A 26 -7.69 35.85 -12.54
N GLN A 27 -7.88 36.92 -13.32
CA GLN A 27 -9.13 37.70 -13.26
C GLN A 27 -10.34 36.82 -13.57
N ALA A 28 -10.30 36.03 -14.64
CA ALA A 28 -11.37 35.12 -15.05
C ALA A 28 -11.80 34.15 -13.93
N SER A 29 -10.88 33.68 -13.09
CA SER A 29 -11.19 32.80 -11.94
C SER A 29 -11.98 33.48 -10.82
N PHE A 30 -11.94 34.81 -10.70
CA PHE A 30 -12.62 35.55 -9.62
C PHE A 30 -13.77 36.43 -10.11
N SER A 31 -13.75 36.88 -11.37
CA SER A 31 -14.67 37.89 -11.88
C SER A 31 -15.73 37.36 -12.83
N ILE A 32 -15.51 36.21 -13.48
CA ILE A 32 -16.46 35.63 -14.43
C ILE A 32 -17.34 34.63 -13.67
N PRO A 33 -18.66 34.87 -13.56
CA PRO A 33 -19.58 33.86 -13.03
C PRO A 33 -19.43 32.57 -13.83
N LEU A 34 -19.45 31.41 -13.18
CA LEU A 34 -19.26 30.13 -13.86
C LEU A 34 -20.20 29.91 -15.06
N SER A 35 -21.39 30.53 -15.04
CA SER A 35 -22.36 30.51 -16.13
C SER A 35 -21.90 31.16 -17.43
N ASN A 36 -20.91 32.05 -17.33
CA ASN A 36 -20.42 32.86 -18.43
C ASN A 36 -19.02 32.42 -18.89
N LEU A 37 -18.50 31.31 -18.36
CA LEU A 37 -17.25 30.72 -18.83
C LEU A 37 -17.42 30.20 -20.26
N ASP A 38 -16.35 30.34 -21.05
CA ASP A 38 -16.29 29.78 -22.39
C ASP A 38 -16.44 28.25 -22.28
N PRO A 39 -17.30 27.62 -23.09
CA PRO A 39 -17.56 26.18 -23.02
C PRO A 39 -16.32 25.30 -23.25
N LYS A 40 -15.21 25.83 -23.76
CA LYS A 40 -13.92 25.12 -23.84
C LYS A 40 -13.26 24.95 -22.48
N VAL A 41 -13.51 25.84 -21.52
CA VAL A 41 -12.94 25.78 -20.16
C VAL A 41 -13.35 24.51 -19.42
N PRO A 42 -14.66 24.15 -19.30
CA PRO A 42 -15.06 22.90 -18.65
C PRO A 42 -14.54 21.67 -19.39
N ILE A 43 -14.42 21.69 -20.72
CA ILE A 43 -13.81 20.59 -21.50
C ILE A 43 -12.35 20.39 -21.08
N TRP A 44 -11.55 21.46 -21.06
CA TRP A 44 -10.15 21.39 -20.65
C TRP A 44 -9.99 21.00 -19.18
N LEU A 45 -10.83 21.50 -18.29
CA LEU A 45 -10.88 21.07 -16.88
C LEU A 45 -11.13 19.56 -16.79
N THR A 46 -12.07 19.03 -17.56
CA THR A 46 -12.41 17.60 -17.59
C THR A 46 -11.24 16.75 -18.06
N ILE A 47 -10.55 17.17 -19.14
CA ILE A 47 -9.36 16.47 -19.67
C ILE A 47 -8.21 16.49 -18.65
N VAL A 48 -7.89 17.65 -18.09
CA VAL A 48 -6.78 17.80 -17.14
C VAL A 48 -7.06 17.01 -15.86
N ASN A 49 -8.29 17.07 -15.32
CA ASN A 49 -8.67 16.27 -14.14
C ASN A 49 -8.68 14.76 -14.39
N PHE A 50 -8.72 14.30 -15.64
CA PHE A 50 -8.60 12.88 -15.97
C PHE A 50 -7.16 12.40 -15.99
N ILE A 51 -6.30 13.10 -16.74
CA ILE A 51 -4.90 12.70 -17.00
C ILE A 51 -4.11 12.60 -15.69
N ILE A 52 -4.46 13.47 -14.76
CA ILE A 52 -3.69 13.75 -13.56
C ILE A 52 -3.76 12.62 -12.51
N PRO A 53 -4.93 12.14 -12.07
CA PRO A 53 -5.01 10.96 -11.21
C PRO A 53 -4.42 9.71 -11.88
N ILE A 54 -4.53 9.58 -13.21
CA ILE A 54 -3.89 8.49 -13.97
C ILE A 54 -2.37 8.56 -13.84
N PHE A 55 -1.79 9.74 -14.08
CA PHE A 55 -0.36 9.97 -13.92
C PHE A 55 0.10 9.72 -12.48
N GLY A 56 -0.66 10.19 -11.48
CA GLY A 56 -0.38 9.94 -10.06
C GLY A 56 -0.33 8.44 -9.73
N TYR A 57 -1.29 7.67 -10.24
CA TYR A 57 -1.31 6.21 -10.09
C TYR A 57 -0.16 5.51 -10.83
N LEU A 58 0.18 5.97 -12.04
CA LEU A 58 1.32 5.44 -12.80
C LEU A 58 2.62 5.62 -12.01
N VAL A 59 2.86 6.82 -11.46
CA VAL A 59 4.04 7.11 -10.65
C VAL A 59 4.05 6.27 -9.37
N TYR A 60 2.90 6.06 -8.72
CA TYR A 60 2.78 5.17 -7.56
C TYR A 60 3.12 3.73 -7.91
N TYR A 61 2.57 3.23 -9.00
CA TYR A 61 2.81 1.87 -9.48
C TYR A 61 4.30 1.64 -9.79
N LEU A 62 4.92 2.54 -10.56
CA LEU A 62 6.35 2.48 -10.84
C LEU A 62 7.20 2.56 -9.56
N SER A 63 6.83 3.44 -8.62
CA SER A 63 7.51 3.55 -7.33
C SER A 63 7.41 2.26 -6.51
N SER A 64 6.25 1.60 -6.53
CA SER A 64 6.04 0.32 -5.83
C SER A 64 6.91 -0.80 -6.40
N ILE A 65 7.02 -0.91 -7.74
CA ILE A 65 7.91 -1.87 -8.41
C ILE A 65 9.37 -1.60 -8.04
N ILE A 66 9.81 -0.33 -8.06
CA ILE A 66 11.20 0.03 -7.73
C ILE A 66 11.53 -0.35 -6.28
N VAL A 67 10.60 -0.16 -5.35
CA VAL A 67 10.80 -0.53 -3.94
C VAL A 67 10.81 -2.04 -3.76
N GLU A 68 9.95 -2.78 -4.47
CA GLU A 68 9.96 -4.24 -4.49
C GLU A 68 11.31 -4.80 -4.99
N LEU A 69 11.86 -4.21 -6.06
CA LEU A 69 13.16 -4.59 -6.61
C LEU A 69 14.34 -4.32 -5.66
N LYS A 70 14.28 -3.27 -4.83
CA LYS A 70 15.41 -2.84 -3.99
C LYS A 70 15.58 -3.62 -2.68
N LYS A 71 14.64 -4.51 -2.29
CA LYS A 71 14.69 -5.38 -1.07
C LYS A 71 15.06 -4.68 0.26
N LYS A 72 15.04 -3.34 0.32
CA LYS A 72 15.25 -2.54 1.52
C LYS A 72 13.89 -2.01 1.97
N HIS A 73 13.17 -2.80 2.74
CA HIS A 73 11.75 -2.56 2.99
C HIS A 73 11.47 -1.43 4.00
N LYS A 74 12.06 -1.46 5.20
CA LYS A 74 11.59 -0.62 6.34
C LYS A 74 11.47 0.90 6.09
N LYS A 75 12.46 1.57 5.48
CA LYS A 75 12.41 3.04 5.27
C LYS A 75 11.52 3.42 4.08
N TYR A 76 11.49 2.57 3.06
CA TYR A 76 10.79 2.84 1.81
C TYR A 76 9.30 2.49 1.91
N ASP A 77 8.92 1.50 2.72
CA ASP A 77 7.52 1.11 2.94
C ASP A 77 6.68 2.27 3.51
N TYR A 78 7.22 3.02 4.48
CA TYR A 78 6.51 4.16 5.08
C TYR A 78 6.37 5.34 4.10
N ALA A 79 7.40 5.60 3.30
CA ALA A 79 7.34 6.61 2.25
C ALA A 79 6.33 6.22 1.16
N LEU A 80 6.31 4.94 0.77
CA LEU A 80 5.34 4.40 -0.19
C LEU A 80 3.90 4.54 0.33
N TYR A 81 3.67 4.24 1.62
CA TYR A 81 2.38 4.39 2.26
C TYR A 81 1.90 5.85 2.28
N LYS A 82 2.77 6.81 2.62
CA LYS A 82 2.43 8.24 2.55
C LYS A 82 2.15 8.71 1.12
N PHE A 83 2.94 8.24 0.16
CA PHE A 83 2.76 8.58 -1.25
C PHE A 83 1.43 8.05 -1.78
N LYS A 84 1.09 6.80 -1.44
CA LYS A 84 -0.22 6.20 -1.70
C LYS A 84 -1.38 7.04 -1.15
N LEU A 85 -1.28 7.43 0.12
CA LEU A 85 -2.33 8.21 0.77
C LEU A 85 -2.56 9.52 0.01
N SER A 86 -1.47 10.13 -0.49
CA SER A 86 -1.53 11.33 -1.33
C SER A 86 -2.21 11.07 -2.68
N VAL A 87 -1.92 9.92 -3.33
CA VAL A 87 -2.55 9.52 -4.60
C VAL A 87 -4.04 9.24 -4.44
N ASN A 88 -4.45 8.60 -3.34
CA ASN A 88 -5.88 8.40 -3.04
C ASN A 88 -6.61 9.72 -2.81
N TRP A 89 -5.98 10.68 -2.11
CA TRP A 89 -6.52 12.03 -1.95
C TRP A 89 -6.65 12.75 -3.28
N LEU A 90 -5.64 12.64 -4.16
CA LEU A 90 -5.69 13.20 -5.51
C LEU A 90 -6.86 12.62 -6.33
N PHE A 91 -7.09 11.32 -6.22
CA PHE A 91 -8.20 10.66 -6.89
C PHE A 91 -9.56 11.15 -6.37
N LEU A 92 -9.73 11.20 -5.05
CA LEU A 92 -10.96 11.70 -4.41
C LEU A 92 -11.24 13.15 -4.83
N ILE A 93 -10.22 14.01 -4.80
CA ILE A 93 -10.35 15.42 -5.23
C ILE A 93 -10.74 15.49 -6.71
N SER A 94 -10.10 14.69 -7.56
CA SER A 94 -10.43 14.66 -8.99
C SER A 94 -11.89 14.24 -9.19
N ALA A 95 -12.36 13.20 -8.51
CA ALA A 95 -13.75 12.75 -8.57
C ALA A 95 -14.74 13.82 -8.07
N LEU A 96 -14.41 14.54 -6.99
CA LEU A 96 -15.22 15.66 -6.51
C LEU A 96 -15.27 16.81 -7.52
N VAL A 97 -14.15 17.10 -8.20
CA VAL A 97 -14.10 18.12 -9.25
C VAL A 97 -14.93 17.70 -10.46
N PHE A 98 -14.86 16.44 -10.90
CA PHE A 98 -15.74 15.91 -11.95
C PHE A 98 -17.22 16.02 -11.58
N ALA A 99 -17.58 15.62 -10.36
CA ALA A 99 -18.95 15.74 -9.87
C ALA A 99 -19.40 17.20 -9.83
N SER A 100 -18.51 18.12 -9.43
CA SER A 100 -18.78 19.56 -9.40
C SER A 100 -18.97 20.13 -10.81
N ILE A 101 -18.09 19.77 -11.77
CA ILE A 101 -18.22 20.18 -13.18
C ILE A 101 -19.54 19.65 -13.75
N PHE A 102 -19.85 18.37 -13.52
CA PHE A 102 -21.13 17.78 -13.95
C PHE A 102 -22.33 18.52 -13.35
N TRP A 103 -22.27 18.85 -12.06
CA TRP A 103 -23.32 19.59 -11.37
C TRP A 103 -23.46 21.02 -11.90
N ILE A 104 -22.35 21.69 -12.18
CA ILE A 104 -22.30 23.01 -12.81
C ILE A 104 -22.90 22.92 -14.22
N GLU A 105 -22.47 21.99 -15.07
CA GLU A 105 -23.02 21.78 -16.42
C GLU A 105 -24.50 21.40 -16.39
N TYR A 106 -24.93 20.66 -15.36
CA TYR A 106 -26.33 20.32 -15.11
C TYR A 106 -27.17 21.53 -14.74
N LEU A 107 -26.70 22.35 -13.80
CA LEU A 107 -27.39 23.55 -13.33
C LEU A 107 -27.35 24.71 -14.32
N LEU A 108 -26.31 24.80 -15.16
CA LEU A 108 -26.06 25.97 -16.00
C LEU A 108 -27.04 26.20 -17.15
N SER A 109 -28.11 25.40 -17.29
CA SER A 109 -29.22 25.66 -18.22
C SER A 109 -28.74 26.32 -19.52
N ILE A 110 -27.79 25.69 -20.20
CA ILE A 110 -27.21 26.21 -21.45
C ILE A 110 -28.38 26.65 -22.34
N PRO A 111 -28.43 27.91 -22.80
CA PRO A 111 -29.57 28.43 -23.54
C PRO A 111 -29.87 27.53 -24.74
N GLU A 112 -31.16 27.32 -25.02
CA GLU A 112 -31.71 26.27 -25.89
C GLU A 112 -31.04 26.16 -27.27
N GLY A 113 -30.44 27.24 -27.78
CA GLY A 113 -29.69 27.29 -29.04
C GLY A 113 -28.37 26.50 -29.09
N LYS A 114 -27.88 25.90 -27.99
CA LYS A 114 -26.65 25.07 -27.98
C LYS A 114 -26.86 23.65 -27.44
N ALA A 115 -28.05 23.08 -27.64
CA ALA A 115 -28.40 21.73 -27.18
C ALA A 115 -27.40 20.64 -27.58
N ALA A 116 -26.83 20.70 -28.80
CA ALA A 116 -25.84 19.74 -29.27
C ALA A 116 -24.55 19.73 -28.43
N VAL A 117 -24.06 20.91 -28.02
CA VAL A 117 -22.86 21.03 -27.19
C VAL A 117 -23.10 20.46 -25.79
N LYS A 118 -24.31 20.68 -25.25
CA LYS A 118 -24.73 20.15 -23.94
C LYS A 118 -24.75 18.61 -23.92
N ILE A 119 -25.28 17.99 -24.98
CA ILE A 119 -25.31 16.52 -25.11
C ILE A 119 -23.89 15.96 -25.20
N ILE A 120 -23.03 16.58 -26.01
CA ILE A 120 -21.63 16.15 -26.16
C ILE A 120 -20.91 16.23 -24.81
N LEU A 121 -21.08 17.31 -24.06
CA LEU A 121 -20.49 17.48 -22.72
C LEU A 121 -20.97 16.42 -21.74
N TYR A 122 -22.27 16.15 -21.64
CA TYR A 122 -22.76 15.10 -20.73
C TYR A 122 -22.23 13.72 -21.09
N VAL A 123 -22.28 13.35 -22.37
CA VAL A 123 -21.76 12.05 -22.84
C VAL A 123 -20.28 11.94 -22.50
N PHE A 124 -19.50 13.00 -22.76
CA PHE A 124 -18.09 13.05 -22.44
C PHE A 124 -17.84 12.90 -20.94
N THR A 125 -18.53 13.66 -20.09
CA THR A 125 -18.38 13.62 -18.63
C THR A 125 -18.78 12.26 -18.06
N ILE A 126 -19.85 11.63 -18.55
CA ILE A 126 -20.27 10.27 -18.14
C ILE A 126 -19.22 9.22 -18.52
N ILE A 127 -18.72 9.25 -19.76
CA ILE A 127 -17.68 8.31 -20.22
C ILE A 127 -16.42 8.44 -19.36
N PHE A 128 -16.00 9.68 -19.10
CA PHE A 128 -14.81 9.93 -18.29
C PHE A 128 -14.99 9.48 -16.84
N LEU A 129 -16.15 9.75 -16.22
CA LEU A 129 -16.45 9.31 -14.86
C LEU A 129 -16.47 7.77 -14.76
N GLY A 130 -17.06 7.11 -15.76
CA GLY A 130 -17.03 5.65 -15.90
C GLY A 130 -15.61 5.09 -16.01
N LEU A 131 -14.78 5.66 -16.90
CA LEU A 131 -13.37 5.27 -17.06
C LEU A 131 -12.58 5.46 -15.77
N THR A 132 -12.76 6.59 -15.09
CA THR A 132 -12.13 6.90 -13.81
C THR A 132 -12.50 5.86 -12.75
N LEU A 133 -13.77 5.45 -12.69
CA LEU A 133 -14.24 4.43 -11.73
C LEU A 133 -13.70 3.03 -12.04
N VAL A 134 -13.64 2.64 -13.33
CA VAL A 134 -13.04 1.36 -13.75
C VAL A 134 -11.55 1.32 -13.40
N LEU A 135 -10.80 2.38 -13.71
CA LEU A 135 -9.39 2.47 -13.37
C LEU A 135 -9.18 2.35 -11.86
N TRP A 136 -10.00 3.03 -11.06
CA TRP A 136 -9.94 2.94 -9.60
C TRP A 136 -10.14 1.53 -9.09
N LEU A 137 -11.12 0.79 -9.63
CA LEU A 137 -11.34 -0.61 -9.27
C LEU A 137 -10.15 -1.49 -9.63
N ILE A 138 -9.56 -1.33 -10.82
CA ILE A 138 -8.37 -2.08 -11.24
C ILE A 138 -7.22 -1.81 -10.27
N PHE A 139 -6.96 -0.54 -9.96
CA PHE A 139 -5.90 -0.16 -9.03
C PHE A 139 -6.14 -0.68 -7.62
N TYR A 140 -7.38 -0.62 -7.13
CA TYR A 140 -7.76 -1.17 -5.83
C TYR A 140 -7.47 -2.67 -5.73
N VAL A 141 -7.77 -3.44 -6.78
CA VAL A 141 -7.50 -4.89 -6.82
C VAL A 141 -6.00 -5.19 -6.79
N ILE A 142 -5.20 -4.48 -7.60
CA ILE A 142 -3.74 -4.64 -7.65
C ILE A 142 -3.12 -4.30 -6.29
N GLU A 143 -3.57 -3.20 -5.69
CA GLU A 143 -3.10 -2.72 -4.40
C GLU A 143 -3.38 -3.71 -3.27
N ARG A 144 -4.57 -4.32 -3.24
CA ARG A 144 -4.91 -5.31 -2.21
C ARG A 144 -3.96 -6.50 -2.23
N LYS A 145 -3.48 -6.91 -3.42
CA LYS A 145 -2.46 -7.95 -3.56
C LYS A 145 -1.12 -7.50 -2.99
N PHE A 146 -0.67 -6.30 -3.36
CA PHE A 146 0.60 -5.75 -2.89
C PHE A 146 0.62 -5.57 -1.36
N ILE A 147 -0.41 -4.95 -0.78
CA ILE A 147 -0.51 -4.76 0.68
C ILE A 147 -0.52 -6.10 1.42
N LYS A 148 -1.21 -7.10 0.88
CA LYS A 148 -1.22 -8.45 1.47
C LYS A 148 0.18 -9.07 1.43
N GLN A 149 0.93 -8.91 0.33
CA GLN A 149 2.33 -9.33 0.24
C GLN A 149 3.23 -8.58 1.23
N THR A 150 3.23 -7.24 1.21
CA THR A 150 4.08 -6.43 2.10
C THR A 150 3.77 -6.71 3.57
N ARG A 151 2.49 -6.84 3.94
CA ARG A 151 2.08 -7.21 5.30
C ARG A 151 2.64 -8.58 5.69
N ASN A 152 2.52 -9.57 4.83
CA ASN A 152 3.05 -10.91 5.09
C ASN A 152 4.58 -10.89 5.22
N GLU A 153 5.29 -10.12 4.40
CA GLU A 153 6.74 -9.96 4.50
C GLU A 153 7.18 -9.24 5.78
N ILE A 154 6.46 -8.19 6.19
CA ILE A 154 6.73 -7.49 7.47
C ILE A 154 6.48 -8.42 8.65
N ILE A 155 5.37 -9.17 8.64
CA ILE A 155 5.07 -10.16 9.69
C ILE A 155 6.14 -11.24 9.71
N ASN A 156 6.50 -11.79 8.56
CA ASN A 156 7.52 -12.84 8.44
C ASN A 156 8.92 -12.36 8.85
N SER A 157 9.30 -11.13 8.50
CA SER A 157 10.59 -10.56 8.89
C SER A 157 10.67 -10.27 10.39
N LYS A 158 9.63 -9.67 10.98
CA LYS A 158 9.55 -9.45 12.44
C LYS A 158 9.49 -10.78 13.21
N THR A 159 8.69 -11.73 12.76
CA THR A 159 8.67 -13.07 13.39
C THR A 159 10.00 -13.78 13.22
N ARG A 160 10.74 -13.61 12.12
CA ARG A 160 12.10 -14.18 11.96
C ARG A 160 13.11 -13.55 12.93
N GLU A 161 13.03 -12.24 13.17
CA GLU A 161 13.86 -11.52 14.15
C GLU A 161 13.52 -11.92 15.60
N PHE A 162 12.25 -12.19 15.90
CA PHE A 162 11.84 -12.76 17.18
C PHE A 162 12.24 -14.23 17.32
N ARG A 163 12.11 -15.04 16.26
CA ARG A 163 12.43 -16.48 16.24
C ARG A 163 13.90 -16.77 16.56
N SER A 164 14.82 -15.87 16.27
CA SER A 164 16.24 -16.03 16.64
C SER A 164 16.51 -15.75 18.13
N LYS A 165 15.57 -15.11 18.84
CA LYS A 165 15.63 -14.81 20.28
C LYS A 165 14.76 -15.73 21.12
N LEU A 166 14.04 -16.67 20.50
CA LEU A 166 13.19 -17.60 21.22
C LEU A 166 14.04 -18.55 22.07
N PRO A 167 13.56 -18.89 23.29
CA PRO A 167 14.30 -19.73 24.21
C PRO A 167 14.50 -21.14 23.64
N TYR A 168 15.60 -21.75 24.05
CA TYR A 168 15.81 -23.18 23.85
C TYR A 168 15.10 -23.91 25.00
N LEU A 169 14.24 -24.85 24.67
CA LEU A 169 13.36 -25.54 25.62
C LEU A 169 13.70 -27.02 25.68
N GLY A 170 13.66 -27.58 26.89
CA GLY A 170 13.53 -29.00 27.14
C GLY A 170 12.07 -29.31 27.43
N VAL A 171 11.49 -30.26 26.72
CA VAL A 171 10.09 -30.69 26.86
C VAL A 171 10.06 -32.17 27.16
N SER A 172 9.44 -32.53 28.27
CA SER A 172 9.18 -33.93 28.62
C SER A 172 7.74 -34.27 28.29
N THR A 173 7.56 -35.33 27.53
CA THR A 173 6.27 -35.95 27.26
C THR A 173 6.19 -37.32 27.94
N LYS A 174 5.05 -37.99 27.82
CA LYS A 174 4.90 -39.39 28.25
C LYS A 174 5.85 -40.35 27.52
N SER A 175 6.22 -40.01 26.29
CA SER A 175 7.02 -40.85 25.39
C SER A 175 8.53 -40.62 25.54
N GLY A 176 8.96 -39.55 26.22
CA GLY A 176 10.37 -39.25 26.42
C GLY A 176 10.65 -37.76 26.59
N LYS A 177 11.91 -37.38 26.46
CA LYS A 177 12.37 -35.99 26.52
C LYS A 177 12.88 -35.54 25.16
N THR A 178 12.58 -34.31 24.79
CA THR A 178 13.03 -33.67 23.55
C THR A 178 13.47 -32.25 23.82
N GLU A 179 14.40 -31.75 23.01
CA GLU A 179 14.93 -30.41 23.16
C GLU A 179 14.97 -29.68 21.82
N GLY A 180 14.74 -28.37 21.86
CA GLY A 180 14.82 -27.54 20.67
C GLY A 180 14.52 -26.08 20.92
N TYR A 181 14.78 -25.27 19.91
CA TYR A 181 14.33 -23.89 19.90
C TYR A 181 12.83 -23.81 19.74
N LEU A 182 12.19 -23.04 20.59
CA LEU A 182 10.79 -22.73 20.41
C LEU A 182 10.58 -22.08 19.03
N TRP A 183 9.67 -22.63 18.22
CA TRP A 183 9.39 -22.14 16.87
C TRP A 183 8.02 -21.46 16.76
N ASN A 184 7.01 -21.99 17.47
CA ASN A 184 5.67 -21.42 17.51
C ASN A 184 5.00 -21.70 18.87
N LEU A 185 4.46 -20.65 19.50
CA LEU A 185 3.61 -20.73 20.71
C LEU A 185 2.12 -20.52 20.41
N PHE A 186 1.78 -20.03 19.22
CA PHE A 186 0.44 -19.56 18.91
C PHE A 186 -0.44 -20.62 18.26
N ASP A 187 0.07 -21.84 18.07
CA ASP A 187 -0.76 -22.96 17.65
C ASP A 187 -1.48 -23.54 18.88
N SER A 188 -2.80 -23.48 18.85
CA SER A 188 -3.67 -24.00 19.92
C SER A 188 -3.56 -25.50 20.17
N LYS A 189 -3.01 -26.29 19.22
CA LYS A 189 -2.98 -27.76 19.29
C LYS A 189 -1.60 -28.32 19.60
N THR A 190 -0.55 -27.68 19.10
CA THR A 190 0.81 -28.22 19.20
C THR A 190 1.84 -27.16 19.58
N LEU A 191 2.81 -27.58 20.37
CA LEU A 191 4.08 -26.90 20.56
C LEU A 191 5.04 -27.34 19.46
N ILE A 192 5.64 -26.39 18.75
CA ILE A 192 6.61 -26.69 17.69
C ILE A 192 8.00 -26.31 18.17
N LEU A 193 8.90 -27.30 18.23
CA LEU A 193 10.32 -27.12 18.51
C LEU A 193 11.15 -27.33 17.24
N LYS A 194 12.23 -26.57 17.11
CA LYS A 194 13.23 -26.72 16.05
C LYS A 194 14.53 -27.23 16.66
N THR A 195 14.95 -28.42 16.25
CA THR A 195 16.17 -29.05 16.76
C THR A 195 17.43 -28.34 16.26
N LEU A 196 18.58 -28.71 16.83
CA LEU A 196 19.90 -28.25 16.39
C LEU A 196 20.21 -28.65 14.94
N GLU A 197 19.66 -29.78 14.49
CA GLU A 197 19.81 -30.32 13.13
C GLU A 197 18.83 -29.70 12.12
N LYS A 198 18.07 -28.68 12.55
CA LYS A 198 17.05 -27.97 11.76
C LYS A 198 15.80 -28.80 11.42
N SER A 199 15.61 -29.96 12.04
CA SER A 199 14.33 -30.69 11.99
C SER A 199 13.29 -30.04 12.91
N TYR A 200 12.01 -30.31 12.66
CA TYR A 200 10.90 -29.81 13.46
C TYR A 200 10.26 -30.96 14.24
N ILE A 201 10.00 -30.73 15.53
CA ILE A 201 9.29 -31.64 16.42
C ILE A 201 7.96 -30.98 16.76
N TYR A 202 6.87 -31.71 16.55
CA TYR A 202 5.51 -31.28 16.85
C TYR A 202 5.04 -32.06 18.07
N ILE A 203 4.73 -31.35 19.16
CA ILE A 203 4.35 -31.96 20.43
C ILE A 203 2.94 -31.48 20.77
N PRO A 204 1.93 -32.35 20.81
CA PRO A 204 0.59 -32.00 21.27
C PRO A 204 0.62 -31.44 22.70
N TRP A 205 -0.10 -30.35 22.96
CA TRP A 205 -0.09 -29.71 24.29
C TRP A 205 -0.52 -30.65 25.43
N ASN A 206 -1.43 -31.58 25.14
CA ASN A 206 -1.92 -32.60 26.08
C ASN A 206 -0.92 -33.72 26.39
N GLU A 207 0.17 -33.85 25.64
CA GLU A 207 1.21 -34.84 25.87
C GLU A 207 2.37 -34.31 26.74
N ILE A 208 2.40 -33.00 26.99
CA ILE A 208 3.48 -32.34 27.71
C ILE A 208 3.28 -32.51 29.21
N SER A 209 4.25 -33.14 29.86
CA SER A 209 4.30 -33.28 31.31
C SER A 209 4.93 -32.07 31.98
N TRP A 210 6.01 -31.52 31.41
CA TRP A 210 6.68 -30.31 31.88
C TRP A 210 7.55 -29.67 30.78
N ILE A 211 7.82 -28.37 30.93
CA ILE A 211 8.68 -27.58 30.03
C ILE A 211 9.72 -26.85 30.89
N GLU A 212 11.00 -26.94 30.51
CA GLU A 212 12.07 -26.12 31.10
C GLU A 212 12.72 -25.24 30.05
N VAL A 213 13.10 -24.03 30.45
CA VAL A 213 13.97 -23.17 29.64
C VAL A 213 15.41 -23.57 29.91
N VAL A 214 16.07 -24.12 28.89
CA VAL A 214 17.47 -24.53 28.99
C VAL A 214 18.32 -23.37 28.49
N GLU A 215 19.00 -22.69 29.42
CA GLU A 215 20.06 -21.76 29.03
C GLU A 215 21.15 -22.55 28.30
N ARG A 216 21.39 -22.20 27.04
CA ARG A 216 22.53 -22.75 26.30
C ARG A 216 23.80 -22.36 27.06
N PHE A 217 24.34 -23.28 27.83
CA PHE A 217 25.71 -23.18 28.30
C PHE A 217 26.60 -22.93 27.07
N LYS A 218 27.32 -21.81 27.12
CA LYS A 218 28.43 -21.44 26.24
C LYS A 218 29.49 -22.55 26.28
N SER A 219 29.26 -23.69 25.63
CA SER A 219 30.23 -24.79 25.62
C SER A 219 30.23 -25.49 24.26
N ARG A 220 30.72 -24.76 23.26
CA ARG A 220 31.29 -25.38 22.05
C ARG A 220 32.77 -25.74 22.22
N ARG A 221 33.33 -25.76 23.44
CA ARG A 221 34.77 -26.02 23.65
C ARG A 221 35.16 -27.34 24.33
N ASN A 222 34.27 -28.09 24.99
CA ASN A 222 34.73 -29.21 25.84
C ASN A 222 34.29 -30.63 25.43
N VAL A 223 33.63 -30.83 24.30
CA VAL A 223 33.20 -32.19 23.89
C VAL A 223 34.32 -33.00 23.22
N THR A 224 35.38 -32.37 22.71
CA THR A 224 36.49 -33.07 22.05
C THR A 224 37.50 -33.72 22.99
N THR A 225 37.52 -33.38 24.29
CA THR A 225 38.56 -33.89 25.22
C THR A 225 38.17 -35.17 25.95
N ARG A 226 36.89 -35.56 25.99
CA ARG A 226 36.45 -36.77 26.73
C ARG A 226 36.56 -38.07 25.93
N ASN A 227 36.47 -38.02 24.59
CA ASN A 227 36.58 -39.22 23.75
C ASN A 227 38.03 -39.69 23.48
N LYS A 228 39.06 -38.87 23.74
CA LYS A 228 40.47 -39.32 23.61
C LYS A 228 40.98 -40.11 24.82
N ARG A 229 40.33 -40.05 25.99
CA ARG A 229 40.78 -40.78 27.20
C ARG A 229 40.21 -42.20 27.34
N ARG A 230 39.14 -42.55 26.62
CA ARG A 230 38.55 -43.90 26.65
C ARG A 230 39.12 -44.87 25.61
N LYS A 231 39.97 -44.41 24.69
CA LYS A 231 40.67 -45.27 23.70
C LYS A 231 42.09 -45.68 24.11
N LYS A 232 42.47 -45.47 25.38
CA LYS A 232 43.81 -45.75 25.92
C LYS A 232 43.81 -46.60 27.18
N ARG A 233 42.75 -47.38 27.43
CA ARG A 233 42.72 -48.47 28.40
C ARG A 233 42.17 -49.70 27.72
#